data_AF-A0AAP2DJG5-F1
#
_entry.id   AF-A0AAP2DJG5-F1
#
_cell.length_a   1.000
_cell.length_b   1.000
_cell.length_c   1.000
_cell.angle_alpha   90.00
_cell.angle_beta   90.00
_cell.angle_gamma   90.00
#
_symmetry.space_group_name_H-M   'P 1'
#
loop_
_entity.id
_entity.type
_entity.pdbx_description
1 polymer ?
#
loop_
_entity_poly.entity_id
_entity_poly.type
_entity_poly.pdbx_seq_one_letter_code
_entity_poly.pdbx_strand_id
1 'polypeptide(L)'
;MRTILAMLEADDVPVAIQRNTMRLLQYCEIPRRFRGTLVDRCFGYITDRGTPVAVRAFSMTVLHRLIENEPDLKKELQIILEDELPYASPAFVSRARKILQTIERQQVGIQ
;
A
#
# COMPACT_ATOMS: atom_id res chain seq x y z
N MET A 1 -1.98 14.49 12.56
CA MET A 1 -1.17 13.58 11.73
C MET A 1 -0.10 12.84 12.53
N ARG A 2 0.78 13.52 13.29
CA ARG A 2 1.87 12.87 14.07
C ARG A 2 1.39 11.72 14.97
N THR A 3 0.30 11.91 15.71
CA THR A 3 -0.24 10.88 16.63
C THR A 3 -0.72 9.62 15.91
N ILE A 4 -1.36 9.75 14.75
CA ILE A 4 -1.91 8.62 13.99
C ILE A 4 -0.78 7.75 13.41
N LEU A 5 0.31 8.39 12.99
CA LEU A 5 1.48 7.69 12.44
C LEU A 5 2.30 7.03 13.55
N ALA A 6 2.48 7.71 14.69
CA ALA A 6 3.11 7.12 15.87
C ALA A 6 2.34 5.90 16.39
N MET A 7 1.00 5.89 16.25
CA MET A 7 0.20 4.71 16.57
C MET A 7 0.48 3.53 15.66
N LEU A 8 0.96 3.71 14.43
CA LEU A 8 1.38 2.57 13.61
C LEU A 8 2.71 1.99 14.11
N GLU A 9 3.58 2.77 14.75
CA GLU A 9 4.89 2.32 15.22
C GLU A 9 4.86 1.45 16.49
N ALA A 10 3.71 1.36 17.17
CA ALA A 10 3.58 0.51 18.35
C ALA A 10 3.48 -0.98 17.99
N ASP A 11 4.02 -1.85 18.85
CA ASP A 11 4.07 -3.30 18.61
C ASP A 11 2.71 -4.01 18.78
N ASP A 12 1.79 -3.42 19.54
CA ASP A 12 0.47 -4.00 19.86
C ASP A 12 -0.68 -3.04 19.50
N VAL A 13 -0.82 -2.76 18.21
CA VAL A 13 -1.92 -1.94 17.71
C VAL A 13 -3.08 -2.86 17.36
N PRO A 14 -4.27 -2.65 17.96
CA PRO A 14 -5.45 -3.40 17.58
C PRO A 14 -5.69 -3.35 16.08
N VAL A 15 -6.00 -4.51 15.47
CA VAL A 15 -6.28 -4.65 14.03
C VAL A 15 -7.32 -3.64 13.55
N ALA A 16 -8.32 -3.33 14.38
CA ALA A 16 -9.34 -2.32 14.09
C ALA A 16 -8.74 -0.92 13.88
N ILE A 17 -7.76 -0.52 14.68
CA ILE A 17 -7.09 0.77 14.56
C ILE A 17 -6.23 0.78 13.29
N GLN A 18 -5.41 -0.24 13.05
CA GLN A 18 -4.59 -0.35 11.84
C GLN A 18 -5.43 -0.23 10.56
N ARG A 19 -6.54 -0.99 10.48
CA ARG A 19 -7.45 -0.97 9.33
C ARG A 19 -8.05 0.40 9.09
N ASN A 20 -8.58 1.04 10.15
CA ASN A 20 -9.23 2.35 10.00
C ASN A 20 -8.21 3.44 9.66
N THR A 21 -7.01 3.39 10.26
CA THR A 21 -5.91 4.30 9.93
C THR A 21 -5.50 4.16 8.47
N MET A 22 -5.21 2.94 7.99
CA MET A 22 -4.86 2.73 6.58
C MET A 22 -5.99 3.12 5.65
N ARG A 23 -7.24 2.90 6.05
CA ARG A 23 -8.40 3.34 5.26
C ARG A 23 -8.42 4.86 5.11
N LEU A 24 -8.19 5.61 6.19
CA LEU A 24 -8.17 7.07 6.21
C LEU A 24 -7.02 7.63 5.36
N LEU A 25 -5.83 7.04 5.46
CA LEU A 25 -4.64 7.48 4.73
C LEU A 25 -4.79 7.43 3.20
N GLN A 26 -5.73 6.62 2.67
CA GLN A 26 -6.08 6.63 1.24
C GLN A 26 -6.67 7.95 0.74
N TYR A 27 -7.14 8.82 1.64
CA TYR A 27 -7.80 10.08 1.30
C TYR A 27 -7.10 11.31 1.85
N CYS A 28 -6.13 11.12 2.76
CA CYS A 28 -5.38 12.23 3.34
C CYS A 28 -4.15 12.59 2.51
N GLU A 29 -3.76 13.87 2.59
CA GLU A 29 -2.42 14.30 2.20
C GLU A 29 -1.40 13.87 3.25
N ILE A 30 -0.32 13.26 2.78
CA ILE A 30 0.75 12.75 3.64
C ILE A 30 1.93 13.72 3.59
N PRO A 31 2.31 14.35 4.72
CA PRO A 31 3.47 15.24 4.78
C PRO A 31 4.75 14.53 4.35
N ARG A 32 5.62 15.22 3.59
CA ARG A 32 6.85 14.64 3.00
C ARG A 32 7.71 13.87 4.01
N ARG A 33 7.88 14.40 5.22
CA ARG A 33 8.65 13.78 6.32
C ARG A 33 8.21 12.37 6.73
N PHE A 34 6.97 11.98 6.41
CA PHE A 34 6.41 10.67 6.77
C PHE A 34 6.26 9.73 5.57
N ARG A 35 6.56 10.19 4.35
CA ARG A 35 6.31 9.41 3.14
C ARG A 35 7.20 8.16 3.08
N GLY A 36 8.50 8.31 3.35
CA GLY A 36 9.44 7.18 3.35
C GLY A 36 9.00 6.07 4.31
N THR A 37 8.78 6.42 5.58
CA THR A 37 8.28 5.48 6.60
C THR A 37 6.98 4.80 6.18
N LEU A 38 6.03 5.52 5.58
CA LEU A 38 4.78 4.91 5.13
C LEU A 38 4.95 4.00 3.92
N VAL A 39 5.87 4.31 3.01
CA VAL A 39 6.21 3.43 1.89
C VAL A 39 6.72 2.08 2.42
N ASP A 40 7.74 2.10 3.28
CA ASP A 40 8.35 0.89 3.85
C ASP A 40 7.30 0.05 4.59
N ARG A 41 6.46 0.69 5.40
CA ARG A 41 5.38 0.03 6.15
C ARG A 41 4.32 -0.57 5.24
N CYS A 42 3.93 0.13 4.18
CA CYS A 42 2.95 -0.41 3.24
C CYS A 42 3.51 -1.63 2.50
N PHE A 43 4.78 -1.62 2.08
CA PHE A 43 5.41 -2.80 1.51
C PHE A 43 5.38 -3.97 2.49
N GLY A 44 5.81 -3.75 3.74
CA GLY A 44 5.77 -4.79 4.79
C GLY A 44 4.37 -5.38 5.00
N TYR A 45 3.34 -4.53 5.06
CA TYR A 45 1.95 -5.00 5.16
C TYR A 45 1.47 -5.77 3.93
N ILE A 46 1.90 -5.38 2.73
CA ILE A 46 1.48 -6.06 1.50
C ILE A 46 2.09 -7.46 1.43
N THR A 47 3.37 -7.62 1.78
CA THR A 47 4.11 -8.88 1.68
C THR A 47 3.84 -9.84 2.84
N ASP A 48 3.45 -9.34 4.01
CA ASP A 48 3.08 -10.18 5.14
C ASP A 48 1.69 -10.81 4.95
N ARG A 49 1.65 -12.13 4.72
CA ARG A 49 0.41 -12.90 4.58
C ARG A 49 -0.39 -13.03 5.89
N GLY A 50 0.23 -12.78 7.04
CA GLY A 50 -0.43 -12.69 8.34
C GLY A 50 -1.19 -11.38 8.54
N THR A 51 -0.85 -10.33 7.78
CA THR A 51 -1.52 -9.04 7.86
C THR A 51 -2.98 -9.16 7.42
N PRO A 52 -3.96 -8.60 8.17
CA PRO A 52 -5.37 -8.68 7.82
C PRO A 52 -5.64 -8.15 6.40
N VAL A 53 -6.42 -8.91 5.61
CA VAL A 53 -6.67 -8.63 4.18
C VAL A 53 -7.04 -7.18 3.88
N ALA A 54 -7.87 -6.55 4.73
CA ALA A 54 -8.27 -5.16 4.56
C ALA A 54 -7.09 -4.17 4.72
N VAL A 55 -6.18 -4.43 5.67
CA VAL A 55 -4.96 -3.63 5.88
C VAL A 55 -4.05 -3.75 4.66
N ARG A 56 -3.83 -4.98 4.15
CA ARG A 56 -3.08 -5.21 2.90
C ARG A 56 -3.68 -4.43 1.73
N ALA A 57 -5.00 -4.53 1.55
CA ALA A 57 -5.72 -3.87 0.47
C ALA A 57 -5.66 -2.34 0.51
N PHE A 58 -5.76 -1.73 1.68
CA PHE A 58 -5.62 -0.28 1.84
C PHE A 58 -4.16 0.16 1.68
N SER A 59 -3.20 -0.63 2.16
CA SER A 59 -1.77 -0.39 2.00
C SER A 59 -1.36 -0.31 0.53
N MET A 60 -1.87 -1.22 -0.31
CA MET A 60 -1.64 -1.14 -1.77
C MET A 60 -2.08 0.21 -2.37
N THR A 61 -3.22 0.73 -1.91
CA THR A 61 -3.76 2.00 -2.43
C THR A 61 -2.96 3.20 -1.94
N VAL A 62 -2.59 3.21 -0.65
CA VAL A 62 -1.75 4.26 -0.07
C VAL A 62 -0.38 4.27 -0.74
N LEU A 63 0.25 3.11 -0.86
CA LEU A 63 1.57 2.95 -1.46
C LEU A 63 1.58 3.45 -2.90
N HIS A 64 0.67 2.97 -3.75
CA HIS A 64 0.60 3.38 -5.15
C HIS A 64 0.45 4.90 -5.32
N ARG A 65 -0.31 5.57 -4.44
CA ARG A 65 -0.41 7.05 -4.42
C ARG A 65 0.89 7.72 -3.99
N LEU A 66 1.60 7.17 -3.01
CA LEU A 66 2.84 7.74 -2.50
C LEU A 66 3.99 7.66 -3.51
N ILE A 67 4.02 6.59 -4.30
CA ILE A 67 5.09 6.31 -5.27
C ILE A 67 4.72 6.73 -6.70
N GLU A 68 3.70 7.57 -6.86
CA GLU A 68 3.19 7.99 -8.17
C GLU A 68 4.28 8.61 -9.07
N ASN A 69 5.32 9.22 -8.49
CA ASN A 69 6.42 9.84 -9.23
C ASN A 69 7.74 9.07 -9.12
N GLU A 70 7.71 7.84 -8.60
CA GLU A 70 8.90 7.01 -8.32
C GLU A 70 8.82 5.71 -9.18
N PRO A 71 9.39 5.70 -10.40
CA PRO A 71 9.23 4.59 -11.34
C PRO A 71 9.76 3.25 -10.82
N ASP A 72 10.86 3.26 -10.07
CA ASP A 72 11.48 2.04 -9.56
C ASP A 72 10.62 1.38 -8.49
N LEU A 73 10.05 2.18 -7.57
CA LEU A 73 9.12 1.68 -6.56
C LEU A 73 7.82 1.16 -7.19
N LYS A 74 7.36 1.76 -8.30
CA LYS A 74 6.20 1.21 -9.03
C LYS A 74 6.48 -0.17 -9.62
N LYS A 75 7.68 -0.36 -10.20
CA LYS A 75 8.10 -1.67 -10.72
C LYS A 75 8.19 -2.69 -9.58
N GLU A 76 8.77 -2.30 -8.45
CA GLU A 76 8.82 -3.15 -7.25
C GLU A 76 7.42 -3.54 -6.77
N LEU A 77 6.50 -2.57 -6.66
CA LEU A 77 5.10 -2.85 -6.33
C LEU A 77 4.45 -3.81 -7.34
N GLN A 78 4.66 -3.59 -8.63
CA GLN A 78 4.14 -4.48 -9.67
C GLN A 78 4.59 -5.94 -9.45
N ILE A 79 5.89 -6.17 -9.26
CA ILE A 79 6.46 -7.50 -9.03
C ILE A 79 5.82 -8.17 -7.80
N ILE A 80 5.72 -7.43 -6.68
CA ILE A 80 5.13 -7.95 -5.44
C ILE A 80 3.66 -8.32 -5.63
N LEU A 81 2.89 -7.49 -6.36
CA LEU A 81 1.49 -7.78 -6.62
C LEU A 81 1.32 -9.02 -7.49
N GLU A 82 2.11 -9.15 -8.55
CA GLU A 82 2.09 -10.31 -9.45
C GLU A 82 2.44 -11.61 -8.71
N ASP A 83 3.44 -11.58 -7.83
CA ASP A 83 3.84 -12.75 -7.02
C ASP A 83 2.78 -13.18 -6.00
N GLU A 84 2.03 -12.22 -5.43
CA GLU A 84 1.00 -12.51 -4.44
C GLU A 84 -0.34 -12.95 -5.07
N LEU A 85 -0.63 -12.59 -6.32
CA LEU A 85 -1.91 -12.87 -7.00
C LEU A 85 -2.39 -14.34 -6.92
N PRO A 86 -1.52 -15.37 -7.09
CA PRO A 86 -1.94 -16.77 -7.04
C PRO A 86 -2.44 -17.22 -5.66
N TYR A 87 -2.01 -16.55 -4.59
CA TYR A 87 -2.29 -16.92 -3.20
C TYR A 87 -3.24 -15.93 -2.50
N ALA A 88 -3.57 -14.84 -3.19
CA ALA A 88 -4.28 -13.71 -2.63
C ALA A 88 -5.79 -13.96 -2.47
N SER A 89 -6.37 -13.34 -1.44
CA SER A 89 -7.83 -13.31 -1.27
C SER A 89 -8.52 -12.50 -2.38
N PRO A 90 -9.82 -12.72 -2.65
CA PRO A 90 -10.56 -11.97 -3.68
C PRO A 90 -10.49 -10.45 -3.51
N ALA A 91 -10.50 -9.95 -2.28
CA ALA A 91 -10.42 -8.51 -1.99
C ALA A 91 -9.03 -7.94 -2.35
N PHE A 92 -7.96 -8.71 -2.09
CA PHE A 92 -6.62 -8.34 -2.51
C PHE A 92 -6.50 -8.36 -4.04
N VAL A 93 -6.91 -9.45 -4.68
CA VAL A 93 -6.87 -9.62 -6.15
C VAL A 93 -7.60 -8.47 -6.87
N SER A 94 -8.80 -8.11 -6.40
CA SER A 94 -9.58 -7.03 -6.99
C SER A 94 -8.84 -5.69 -6.97
N ARG A 95 -8.11 -5.41 -5.89
CA ARG A 95 -7.35 -4.16 -5.73
C ARG A 95 -6.05 -4.21 -6.54
N ALA A 96 -5.30 -5.31 -6.44
CA ALA A 96 -4.04 -5.51 -7.14
C ALA A 96 -4.21 -5.32 -8.66
N ARG A 97 -5.23 -5.95 -9.26
CA ARG A 97 -5.52 -5.81 -10.70
C ARG A 97 -5.77 -4.37 -11.14
N LYS A 98 -6.47 -3.57 -10.34
CA LYS A 98 -6.73 -2.15 -10.66
C LYS A 98 -5.44 -1.32 -10.65
N ILE A 99 -4.54 -1.62 -9.71
CA ILE A 99 -3.25 -0.94 -9.59
C ILE A 99 -2.33 -1.35 -10.74
N LEU A 100 -2.20 -2.65 -11.01
CA LEU A 100 -1.41 -3.17 -12.13
C LEU A 100 -1.83 -2.55 -13.46
N GLN A 101 -3.13 -2.50 -13.74
CA GLN A 101 -3.65 -1.83 -14.93
C GLN A 101 -3.30 -0.34 -14.99
N THR A 102 -3.23 0.34 -13.85
CA THR A 102 -2.86 1.76 -13.79
C THR A 102 -1.37 1.93 -14.06
N ILE A 103 -0.52 1.07 -13.48
CA ILE A 103 0.92 1.08 -13.70
C ILE A 103 1.24 0.81 -15.19
N GLU A 104 0.61 -0.19 -15.79
CA GLU A 104 0.78 -0.54 -17.21
C GLU A 104 0.45 0.65 -18.13
N ARG A 105 -0.70 1.31 -17.91
CA ARG A 105 -1.09 2.51 -18.68
C ARG A 105 -0.08 3.65 -18.54
N GLN A 106 0.47 3.85 -17.35
CA GLN A 106 1.48 4.88 -17.09
C GLN A 106 2.82 4.57 -17.75
N GLN A 107 3.18 3.30 -17.93
CA GLN A 107 4.40 2.89 -18.64
C GLN A 107 4.26 3.05 -20.16
N VAL A 108 3.07 2.82 -20.72
CA VAL A 108 2.79 2.96 -22.16
C VAL A 108 2.75 4.41 -22.61
N GLY A 109 2.33 5.35 -21.75
CA GLY A 109 2.27 6.79 -22.07
C GLY A 109 3.61 7.54 -22.06
N ILE A 110 4.74 6.85 -21.81
CA ILE A 110 6.09 7.43 -21.78
C ILE A 110 6.91 7.02 -23.04
N GLN A 111 6.29 6.28 -23.98
CA GLN A 111 6.86 5.91 -25.28
C GLN A 111 6.41 6.87 -26.39
#